data_AF-A0A2P8QEC6-F1
#
_entry.id   AF-A0A2P8QEC6-F1
#
_cell.length_a   1.000
_cell.length_b   1.000
_cell.length_c   1.000
_cell.angle_alpha   90.00
_cell.angle_beta   90.00
_cell.angle_gamma   90.00
#
_symmetry.space_group_name_H-M   'P 1'
#
loop_
_entity.id
_entity.type
_entity.pdbx_description
1 polymer ?
#
loop_
_entity_poly.entity_id
_entity_poly.type
_entity_poly.pdbx_seq_one_letter_code
_entity_poly.pdbx_strand_id
1 'polypeptide(L)'
;MQRGEVWWVQFDERRLVVLLSGDDTSGIRVMQVVAPAGVDISGLGIEVTVGASEGLPFEGVLRLAFPRPGFTPCTWLTTVSRDDLLERAAVLSSVKLSEIDDALRLAEATRSFEQAGPRLPLS
;
A
#
# COMPACT_ATOMS: atom_id res chain seq x y z
N MET A 1 -17.99 3.62 -0.79
CA MET A 1 -16.54 3.43 -0.73
C MET A 1 -16.28 1.96 -0.62
N GLN A 2 -15.61 1.40 -1.62
CA GLN A 2 -15.36 -0.02 -1.75
C GLN A 2 -13.86 -0.25 -1.94
N ARG A 3 -13.38 -1.38 -1.43
CA ARG A 3 -12.00 -1.83 -1.66
C ARG A 3 -11.71 -1.89 -3.15
N GLY A 4 -10.53 -1.40 -3.56
CA GLY A 4 -10.10 -1.34 -4.95
C GLY A 4 -10.55 -0.09 -5.72
N GLU A 5 -11.38 0.77 -5.14
CA GLU A 5 -11.57 2.11 -5.70
C GLU A 5 -10.31 2.97 -5.49
N VAL A 6 -10.01 3.83 -6.47
CA VAL A 6 -8.96 4.84 -6.38
C VAL A 6 -9.59 6.21 -6.25
N TRP A 7 -9.17 6.97 -5.23
CA TRP A 7 -9.76 8.25 -4.87
C TRP A 7 -8.70 9.34 -4.76
N TRP A 8 -9.11 10.56 -5.08
CA TRP A 8 -8.38 11.74 -4.69
C TRP A 8 -8.64 12.09 -3.23
N VAL A 9 -7.58 12.42 -2.51
CA VAL A 9 -7.64 12.76 -1.09
C VAL A 9 -6.92 14.07 -0.87
N GLN A 10 -7.50 14.91 -0.02
CA GLN A 10 -6.84 16.13 0.44
C GLN A 10 -5.98 15.83 1.67
N PHE A 11 -4.67 15.75 1.47
CA PHE A 11 -3.69 15.81 2.57
C PHE A 11 -3.10 17.24 2.64
N ASP A 12 -1.78 17.35 2.81
CA ASP A 12 -1.01 18.57 2.54
C ASP A 12 -1.20 19.04 1.09
N GLU A 13 -1.17 18.08 0.18
CA GLU A 13 -1.42 18.22 -1.24
C GLU A 13 -2.40 17.13 -1.68
N ARG A 14 -3.02 17.34 -2.83
CA ARG A 14 -3.98 16.39 -3.40
C ARG A 14 -3.25 15.17 -3.93
N ARG A 15 -3.56 13.99 -3.37
CA ARG A 15 -2.87 12.73 -3.69
C ARG A 15 -3.87 11.64 -4.05
N LEU A 16 -3.49 10.73 -4.95
CA LEU A 16 -4.27 9.54 -5.23
C LEU A 16 -4.02 8.49 -4.15
N VAL A 17 -5.09 7.80 -3.74
CA VAL A 17 -5.01 6.67 -2.82
C VAL A 17 -5.87 5.52 -3.33
N VAL A 18 -5.45 4.29 -3.03
CA VAL A 18 -6.24 3.08 -3.24
C VAL A 18 -6.90 2.68 -1.94
N LEU A 19 -8.22 2.47 -1.96
CA LEU A 19 -8.97 1.96 -0.81
C LEU A 19 -8.64 0.47 -0.58
N LEU A 20 -8.07 0.15 0.58
CA LEU A 20 -7.72 -1.21 0.96
C LEU A 20 -8.75 -1.85 1.90
N SER A 21 -9.49 -1.07 2.67
CA SER A 21 -10.68 -1.53 3.39
C SER A 21 -11.91 -0.75 2.97
N GLY A 22 -13.08 -1.31 3.25
CA GLY A 22 -14.32 -0.54 3.21
C GLY A 22 -14.36 0.51 4.33
N ASP A 23 -15.41 1.32 4.30
CA ASP A 23 -15.73 2.28 5.36
C ASP A 23 -16.30 1.53 6.57
N ASP A 24 -15.48 1.37 7.61
CA ASP A 24 -15.88 0.81 8.90
C ASP A 24 -15.71 1.85 10.03
N THR A 25 -16.08 1.50 11.26
CA THR A 25 -16.04 2.44 12.39
C THR A 25 -14.63 2.91 12.76
N SER A 26 -13.58 2.28 12.24
CA SER A 26 -12.19 2.67 12.44
C SER A 26 -11.65 3.59 11.34
N GLY A 27 -12.46 3.89 10.32
CA GLY A 27 -12.10 4.68 9.15
C GLY A 27 -11.74 3.83 7.94
N ILE A 28 -11.30 4.47 6.87
CA ILE A 28 -11.00 3.81 5.61
C ILE A 28 -9.50 3.65 5.48
N ARG A 29 -9.01 2.40 5.48
CA ARG A 29 -7.60 2.10 5.26
C ARG A 29 -7.26 2.32 3.79
N VAL A 30 -6.29 3.18 3.53
CA VAL A 30 -5.87 3.57 2.19
C VAL A 30 -4.37 3.45 2.04
N MET A 31 -3.92 3.30 0.80
CA MET A 31 -2.51 3.41 0.47
C MET A 31 -2.29 4.43 -0.63
N GLN A 32 -1.34 5.33 -0.39
CA GLN A 32 -1.07 6.42 -1.30
C GLN A 32 -0.31 5.94 -2.54
N VAL A 33 -0.69 6.47 -3.70
CA VAL A 33 0.10 6.37 -4.94
C VAL A 33 1.24 7.39 -4.86
N VAL A 34 2.47 6.92 -5.03
CA VAL A 34 3.69 7.74 -4.96
C VAL A 34 4.52 7.59 -6.22
N ALA A 35 5.51 8.47 -6.40
CA ALA A 35 6.50 8.31 -7.47
C ALA A 35 7.32 7.02 -7.25
N PRO A 36 7.69 6.28 -8.31
CA PRO A 36 8.59 5.13 -8.23
C PRO A 36 9.93 5.48 -7.54
N ALA A 37 10.59 4.50 -6.94
CA ALA A 37 11.84 4.75 -6.20
C ALA A 37 12.98 5.20 -7.14
N GLY A 38 12.93 4.80 -8.41
CA GLY A 38 13.96 5.12 -9.40
C GLY A 38 15.30 4.40 -9.18
N VAL A 39 15.38 3.53 -8.17
CA VAL A 39 16.53 2.69 -7.83
C VAL A 39 16.06 1.29 -7.52
N ASP A 40 16.98 0.31 -7.54
CA ASP A 40 16.66 -1.04 -7.11
C ASP A 40 16.39 -1.08 -5.60
N ILE A 41 15.17 -1.45 -5.24
CA ILE A 41 14.71 -1.63 -3.85
C ILE A 41 14.50 -3.10 -3.51
N SER A 42 14.99 -4.02 -4.35
CA SER A 42 14.87 -5.46 -4.12
C SER A 42 15.36 -5.83 -2.72
N GLY A 43 14.48 -6.46 -1.94
CA GLY A 43 14.72 -6.83 -0.55
C GLY A 43 14.40 -5.74 0.48
N LEU A 44 14.27 -4.47 0.09
CA LEU A 44 13.77 -3.39 0.97
C LEU A 44 12.25 -3.26 0.90
N GLY A 45 11.65 -3.64 -0.22
CA GLY A 45 10.20 -3.61 -0.41
C GLY A 45 9.78 -4.01 -1.80
N ILE A 46 8.50 -3.77 -2.10
CA ILE A 46 7.86 -4.03 -3.38
C ILE A 46 7.15 -2.75 -3.83
N GLU A 47 7.20 -2.51 -5.14
CA GLU A 47 6.37 -1.51 -5.80
C GLU A 47 5.37 -2.21 -6.73
N VAL A 48 4.09 -1.91 -6.55
CA VAL A 48 3.03 -2.33 -7.46
C VAL A 48 2.66 -1.12 -8.31
N THR A 49 2.89 -1.22 -9.62
CA THR A 49 2.60 -0.13 -10.56
C THR A 49 1.10 0.05 -10.74
N VAL A 50 0.67 1.31 -10.73
CA VAL A 50 -0.69 1.75 -11.06
C VAL A 50 -0.63 2.98 -11.95
N GLY A 51 -1.45 3.03 -13.00
CA GLY A 51 -1.34 4.11 -13.97
C GLY A 51 -2.46 4.13 -14.99
N ALA A 52 -2.13 4.51 -16.22
CA ALA A 52 -3.11 4.69 -17.30
C ALA A 52 -3.87 3.40 -17.62
N SER A 53 -3.25 2.22 -17.46
CA SER A 53 -3.90 0.92 -17.62
C SER A 53 -5.05 0.69 -16.64
N GLU A 54 -5.03 1.36 -15.50
CA GLU A 54 -6.05 1.32 -14.45
C GLU A 54 -7.01 2.51 -14.54
N GLY A 55 -6.85 3.39 -15.54
CA GLY A 55 -7.66 4.60 -15.72
C GLY A 55 -7.19 5.80 -14.88
N LEU A 56 -5.95 5.78 -14.38
CA LEU A 56 -5.41 6.90 -13.59
C LEU A 56 -4.84 8.02 -14.47
N PRO A 57 -4.86 9.28 -13.99
CA PRO A 57 -4.36 10.43 -14.74
C PRO A 57 -2.83 10.51 -14.83
N PHE A 58 -2.09 9.72 -14.03
CA PHE A 58 -0.63 9.65 -14.07
C PHE A 58 -0.14 8.29 -13.57
N GLU A 59 1.11 7.97 -13.93
CA GLU A 59 1.81 6.77 -13.49
C GLU A 59 2.36 6.93 -12.07
N GLY A 60 2.26 5.86 -11.28
CA GLY A 60 2.83 5.81 -9.94
C GLY A 60 2.91 4.38 -9.42
N VAL A 61 3.28 4.28 -8.15
CA VAL A 61 3.43 3.00 -7.47
C VAL A 61 2.76 3.02 -6.11
N LEU A 62 2.28 1.85 -5.74
CA LEU A 62 1.95 1.46 -4.39
C LEU A 62 3.20 0.81 -3.78
N ARG A 63 3.84 1.49 -2.82
CA ARG A 63 5.10 1.03 -2.20
C ARG A 63 4.86 0.37 -0.84
N LEU A 64 5.30 -0.88 -0.72
CA LEU A 64 5.26 -1.66 0.51
C LEU A 64 6.68 -1.97 0.98
N ALA A 65 7.08 -1.40 2.11
CA ALA A 65 8.38 -1.69 2.69
C ALA A 65 8.34 -3.01 3.47
N PHE A 66 9.41 -3.79 3.36
CA PHE A 66 9.61 -4.97 4.19
C PHE A 66 10.10 -4.53 5.58
N PRO A 67 9.46 -5.00 6.67
CA PRO A 67 9.91 -4.70 8.01
C PRO A 67 11.34 -5.20 8.23
N ARG A 68 12.21 -4.38 8.81
CA ARG A 68 13.59 -4.74 9.15
C ARG A 68 13.97 -4.16 10.52
N PRO A 69 14.71 -4.89 11.37
CA PRO A 69 15.20 -4.37 12.64
C PRO A 69 16.01 -3.08 12.43
N GLY A 70 15.71 -2.05 13.23
CA GLY A 70 16.41 -0.76 13.14
C GLY A 70 15.95 0.15 11.99
N PHE A 71 14.97 -0.26 11.17
CA PHE A 71 14.40 0.56 10.11
C PHE A 71 12.90 0.77 10.34
N THR A 72 12.45 2.02 10.19
CA THR A 72 11.01 2.31 10.11
C THR A 72 10.54 2.03 8.69
N PRO A 73 9.61 1.09 8.46
CA PRO A 73 9.13 0.82 7.12
C PRO A 73 8.36 2.04 6.59
N CYS A 74 8.83 2.61 5.48
CA CYS A 74 8.16 3.72 4.80
C CYS A 74 7.01 3.22 3.91
N THR A 75 6.04 2.54 4.53
CA THR A 75 4.81 2.13 3.85
C THR A 75 3.81 3.29 3.95
N TRP A 76 3.40 3.86 2.81
CA TRP A 76 2.46 4.99 2.73
C TRP A 76 1.00 4.58 2.97
N LEU A 77 0.81 3.75 3.98
CA LEU A 77 -0.46 3.22 4.43
C LEU A 77 -0.96 4.10 5.57
N THR A 78 -2.19 4.57 5.43
CA THR A 78 -2.83 5.39 6.46
C THR A 78 -4.32 5.10 6.52
N THR A 79 -5.01 5.69 7.50
CA THR A 79 -6.45 5.67 7.60
C THR A 79 -6.96 7.08 7.38
N VAL A 80 -8.01 7.21 6.56
CA VAL A 80 -8.68 8.48 6.29
C VAL A 80 -10.14 8.39 6.66
N SER A 81 -10.76 9.54 6.92
CA SER A 81 -12.21 9.63 7.04
C SER A 81 -12.86 9.70 5.66
N ARG A 82 -14.18 9.47 5.62
CA ARG A 82 -14.97 9.68 4.41
C ARG A 82 -14.91 11.12 3.90
N ASP A 83 -14.78 12.09 4.80
CA ASP A 83 -14.80 13.52 4.46
C ASP A 83 -13.49 13.98 3.80
N ASP A 84 -12.41 13.21 3.95
CA ASP A 84 -11.11 13.48 3.29
C ASP A 84 -11.10 13.04 1.83
N LEU A 85 -12.03 12.18 1.43
CA LEU A 85 -12.14 11.63 0.07
C LEU A 85 -12.92 12.60 -0.81
N LEU A 86 -12.27 13.08 -1.87
CA LEU A 86 -12.80 14.09 -2.78
C LEU A 86 -13.64 13.43 -3.89
N GLU A 87 -13.01 13.13 -5.04
CA GLU A 87 -13.64 12.41 -6.14
C GLU A 87 -12.94 11.09 -6.46
N ARG A 88 -13.76 10.10 -6.87
CA ARG A 88 -13.26 8.80 -7.32
C ARG A 88 -12.60 8.97 -8.69
N ALA A 89 -11.34 8.56 -8.80
CA ALA A 89 -10.58 8.57 -10.05
C ALA A 89 -10.82 7.31 -10.89
N ALA A 90 -10.82 6.14 -10.26
CA ALA A 90 -10.93 4.86 -10.97
C ALA A 90 -11.42 3.72 -10.07
N VAL A 91 -11.65 2.55 -10.68
CA VAL A 91 -11.88 1.28 -9.99
C VAL A 91 -10.90 0.26 -10.56
N LEU A 92 -10.06 -0.31 -9.70
CA LEU A 92 -9.07 -1.29 -10.10
C LEU A 92 -9.74 -2.61 -10.53
N SER A 93 -9.15 -3.27 -11.52
CA SER A 93 -9.56 -4.63 -11.90
C SER A 93 -9.29 -5.63 -10.77
N SER A 94 -10.02 -6.74 -10.77
CA SER A 94 -9.78 -7.84 -9.82
C SER A 94 -8.35 -8.39 -9.91
N VAL A 95 -7.79 -8.43 -11.12
CA VAL A 95 -6.40 -8.86 -11.36
C VAL A 95 -5.41 -7.93 -10.66
N LYS A 96 -5.56 -6.62 -10.85
CA LYS A 96 -4.69 -5.63 -10.20
C LYS A 96 -4.87 -5.64 -8.68
N LEU A 97 -6.10 -5.82 -8.20
CA LEU A 97 -6.36 -5.93 -6.77
C LEU A 97 -5.69 -7.17 -6.15
N SER A 98 -5.66 -8.30 -6.87
CA SER A 98 -4.95 -9.50 -6.44
C SER A 98 -3.43 -9.27 -6.36
N GLU A 99 -2.84 -8.55 -7.31
CA GLU A 99 -1.42 -8.18 -7.27
C GLU A 99 -1.08 -7.36 -6.03
N ILE A 100 -1.95 -6.41 -5.67
CA ILE A 100 -1.82 -5.61 -4.44
C ILE A 100 -1.93 -6.50 -3.19
N ASP A 101 -2.87 -7.46 -3.19
CA ASP A 101 -3.04 -8.40 -2.08
C ASP A 101 -1.83 -9.32 -1.88
N ASP A 102 -1.24 -9.80 -2.97
CA ASP A 102 -0.03 -10.62 -2.92
C ASP A 102 1.16 -9.81 -2.37
N ALA A 103 1.30 -8.55 -2.78
CA ALA A 103 2.34 -7.66 -2.26
C ALA A 103 2.14 -7.34 -0.77
N LEU A 104 0.91 -7.08 -0.33
CA LEU A 104 0.57 -6.89 1.10
C LEU A 104 0.91 -8.13 1.93
N ARG A 105 0.49 -9.31 1.47
CA ARG A 105 0.79 -10.59 2.13
C ARG A 105 2.29 -10.83 2.24
N LEU A 106 3.05 -10.55 1.18
CA LEU A 106 4.49 -10.74 1.18
C LEU A 106 5.19 -9.80 2.18
N ALA A 107 4.79 -8.52 2.22
CA ALA A 107 5.33 -7.56 3.19
C ALA A 107 4.99 -7.93 4.66
N GLU A 108 3.81 -8.48 4.91
CA GLU A 108 3.39 -8.97 6.23
C GLU A 108 4.09 -10.28 6.63
N ALA A 109 4.31 -11.21 5.69
CA ALA A 109 5.01 -12.46 5.94
C ALA A 109 6.47 -12.21 6.38
N THR A 110 7.16 -11.25 5.76
CA THR A 110 8.52 -10.85 6.18
C THR A 110 8.56 -10.39 7.64
N ARG A 111 7.49 -9.76 8.16
CA ARG A 111 7.37 -9.43 9.58
C ARG A 111 7.41 -10.65 10.50
N SER A 112 6.86 -11.77 10.04
CA SER A 112 6.61 -12.97 10.83
C SER A 112 7.86 -13.85 10.94
N PHE A 113 8.67 -13.92 9.88
CA PHE A 113 9.96 -14.62 9.91
C PHE A 113 10.98 -13.93 10.83
N GLU A 114 10.93 -12.61 10.97
CA GLU A 114 11.87 -11.84 11.79
C GLU A 114 11.53 -11.89 13.31
N GLN A 115 10.24 -12.05 13.68
CA GLN A 115 9.81 -12.21 15.08
C GLN A 115 10.15 -13.61 15.63
N ALA A 116 10.35 -14.59 14.75
CA ALA A 116 10.90 -15.89 15.09
C ALA A 116 12.43 -15.81 15.12
N GLY A 117 13.00 -15.17 16.14
CA GLY A 117 14.45 -15.13 16.37
C GLY A 117 15.08 -16.53 16.35
N PRO A 118 16.40 -16.67 16.12
CA PRO A 118 17.06 -17.96 16.03
C PRO A 118 16.79 -18.75 17.32
N ARG A 119 16.11 -19.90 17.20
CA ARG A 119 16.02 -20.88 18.29
C ARG A 119 17.43 -21.40 18.55
N LEU A 120 18.13 -20.80 19.51
CA LEU A 120 19.34 -21.35 20.07
C LEU A 120 19.03 -22.78 20.55
N PRO A 121 19.81 -23.80 20.16
CA PRO A 121 19.62 -25.14 20.68
C PRO A 121 19.89 -25.10 22.20
N LEU A 122 18.90 -25.50 22.99
CA LEU A 122 19.09 -25.76 24.42
C LEU A 122 20.14 -26.88 24.54
N SER A 123 21.26 -26.53 25.17
CA SER A 123 22.31 -27.50 25.56
C SER A 123 21.89 -28.28 26.79
#